data_AF-A0A927YRH2-F1
#
_entry.id   AF-A0A927YRH2-F1
#
_cell.length_a   1.000
_cell.length_b   1.000
_cell.length_c   1.000
_cell.angle_alpha   90.00
_cell.angle_beta   90.00
_cell.angle_gamma   90.00
#
_symmetry.space_group_name_H-M   'P 1'
#
loop_
_entity.id
_entity.type
_entity.pdbx_description
1 polymer ?
#
loop_
_entity_poly.entity_id
_entity_poly.type
_entity_poly.pdbx_seq_one_letter_code
_entity_poly.pdbx_strand_id
1 'polypeptide(L)' 'MFNIIMLVVFSLVTLFYAFYIASHIRYAASLSGATDKKALAKSIFAIVISVVTLAILWFQAAFVYLYR' A
#
# COMPACT_ATOMS: atom_id res chain seq x y z
N MET A 1 23.52 -6.65 -10.99
CA MET A 1 22.29 -7.43 -11.21
C MET A 1 21.34 -7.38 -10.01
N PHE A 2 21.80 -7.55 -8.77
CA PHE A 2 20.96 -7.52 -7.57
C PHE A 2 20.13 -6.22 -7.39
N ASN A 3 20.72 -5.04 -7.68
CA ASN A 3 20.02 -3.76 -7.55
C ASN A 3 18.86 -3.58 -8.55
N ILE A 4 19.00 -4.04 -9.81
CA ILE A 4 17.93 -3.95 -10.81
C ILE A 4 16.77 -4.88 -10.44
N ILE A 5 17.08 -6.10 -9.98
CA ILE A 5 16.06 -7.05 -9.52
C ILE A 5 15.30 -6.50 -8.32
N MET A 6 16.00 -5.92 -7.33
CA MET A 6 15.34 -5.26 -6.21
C MET A 6 14.45 -4.10 -6.66
N LEU A 7 14.90 -3.28 -7.60
CA LEU A 7 14.14 -2.13 -8.09
C LEU A 7 12.85 -2.57 -8.79
N VAL A 8 12.92 -3.62 -9.62
CA VAL A 8 11.75 -4.20 -10.30
C VAL A 8 10.75 -4.80 -9.31
N VAL A 9 11.22 -5.59 -8.34
CA VAL A 9 10.37 -6.17 -7.29
C VAL A 9 9.72 -5.05 -6.47
N PHE A 10 10.49 -4.02 -6.13
CA PHE A 10 9.99 -2.87 -5.38
C PHE A 10 8.93 -2.08 -6.14
N SER A 11 9.12 -1.86 -7.44
CA SER A 11 8.11 -1.23 -8.30
C SER A 11 6.84 -2.07 -8.40
N LEU A 12 6.96 -3.40 -8.54
CA LEU A 12 5.81 -4.32 -8.57
C LEU A 12 5.01 -4.29 -7.25
N VAL A 13 5.71 -4.36 -6.11
CA VAL A 13 5.08 -4.29 -4.79
C VAL A 13 4.40 -2.93 -4.59
N THR A 14 5.04 -1.84 -5.01
CA THR A 14 4.48 -0.50 -4.92
C THR A 14 3.21 -0.38 -5.76
N LEU A 15 3.22 -0.92 -6.98
CA LEU A 15 2.06 -0.93 -7.86
C LEU A 15 0.92 -1.77 -7.27
N PHE A 16 1.21 -2.95 -6.74
CA PHE A 16 0.23 -3.82 -6.09
C PHE A 16 -0.47 -3.10 -4.93
N TYR A 17 0.29 -2.46 -4.04
CA TYR A 17 -0.28 -1.73 -2.92
C TYR A 17 -1.08 -0.50 -3.37
N ALA A 18 -0.64 0.22 -4.40
CA ALA A 18 -1.41 1.33 -4.98
C ALA A 18 -2.77 0.87 -5.52
N PHE A 19 -2.80 -0.26 -6.25
CA PHE A 19 -4.06 -0.87 -6.71
C PHE A 19 -4.93 -1.37 -5.56
N TYR A 20 -4.32 -1.98 -4.54
CA TYR A 20 -5.02 -2.47 -3.36
C TYR A 20 -5.70 -1.34 -2.57
N ILE A 21 -5.00 -0.21 -2.38
CA ILE A 21 -5.52 1.01 -1.75
C ILE A 21 -6.64 1.60 -2.59
N ALA A 22 -6.44 1.77 -3.91
CA ALA A 22 -7.47 2.31 -4.80
C ALA A 22 -8.75 1.46 -4.80
N SER A 23 -8.63 0.14 -4.78
CA SER A 23 -9.75 -0.79 -4.67
C SER A 23 -10.52 -0.64 -3.35
N HIS A 24 -9.80 -0.56 -2.23
CA HIS A 24 -10.40 -0.37 -0.91
C HIS A 24 -11.04 1.02 -0.72
N ILE A 25 -10.46 2.06 -1.34
CA ILE A 25 -11.06 3.41 -1.37
C ILE A 25 -12.36 3.39 -2.17
N ARG A 26 -12.37 2.75 -3.34
CA ARG A 26 -13.57 2.63 -4.19
C ARG A 26 -14.66 1.83 -3.50
N TYR A 27 -14.29 0.75 -2.79
CA TYR A 27 -15.20 -0.03 -1.96
C TYR A 27 -15.75 0.80 -0.78
N ALA A 28 -14.89 1.55 -0.08
CA ALA A 28 -15.29 2.43 1.00
C ALA A 28 -16.24 3.56 0.53
N ALA A 29 -15.98 4.14 -0.65
CA ALA A 29 -16.83 5.16 -1.26
C ALA A 29 -18.20 4.59 -1.69
N SER A 30 -18.26 3.35 -2.19
CA SER A 30 -19.54 2.68 -2.46
C SER A 30 -20.31 2.34 -1.19
N LEU A 31 -19.60 2.10 -0.08
CA LEU A 31 -20.20 1.78 1.22
C LEU A 31 -20.57 3.01 2.05
N SER A 32 -20.09 4.21 1.72
CA SER A 32 -20.37 5.41 2.52
C SER A 32 -21.84 5.83 2.49
N GLY A 33 -22.62 5.28 1.56
CA GLY A 33 -24.09 5.39 1.52
C GLY A 33 -24.83 4.26 2.25
N ALA A 34 -24.14 3.20 2.69
CA ALA A 34 -24.71 2.05 3.40
C ALA A 34 -24.41 2.13 4.91
N THR A 35 -25.36 1.71 5.74
CA THR A 35 -25.34 1.82 7.21
C THR A 35 -24.20 1.02 7.89
N ASP A 36 -23.44 0.22 7.15
CA ASP A 36 -22.40 -0.67 7.66
C ASP A 36 -21.07 0.04 7.99
N LYS A 37 -21.10 0.82 9.07
CA LYS A 37 -19.93 1.49 9.65
C LYS A 37 -18.76 0.54 9.95
N LYS A 38 -19.03 -0.72 10.31
CA LYS A 38 -18.00 -1.74 10.59
C LYS A 38 -17.21 -2.14 9.35
N ALA A 39 -17.87 -2.27 8.20
CA ALA A 39 -17.23 -2.63 6.95
C ALA A 39 -16.43 -1.45 6.38
N LEU A 40 -16.93 -0.22 6.54
CA LEU A 40 -16.18 1.01 6.22
C LEU A 40 -14.90 1.11 7.06
N ALA A 41 -15.00 0.91 8.38
CA ALA A 41 -13.85 0.95 9.28
C ALA A 41 -12.79 -0.11 8.93
N LYS A 42 -13.20 -1.33 8.58
CA LYS A 42 -12.29 -2.40 8.14
C LYS A 42 -11.55 -2.03 6.84
N SER A 43 -12.25 -1.40 5.89
CA SER A 43 -11.64 -0.94 4.64
C SER A 43 -10.62 0.18 4.87
N ILE A 44 -10.97 1.17 5.71
CA ILE A 44 -10.06 2.26 6.09
C ILE A 44 -8.82 1.71 6.81
N PHE A 45 -9.01 0.77 7.73
CA PHE A 45 -7.90 0.13 8.44
C PHE A 45 -6.95 -0.61 7.49
N ALA A 46 -7.49 -1.32 6.49
CA ALA A 46 -6.70 -1.99 5.46
C ALA A 46 -5.91 -0.99 4.59
N ILE A 47 -6.48 0.18 4.27
CA ILE A 47 -5.79 1.27 3.57
C ILE A 47 -4.64 1.80 4.42
N VAL A 48 -4.88 2.09 5.70
CA VAL A 48 -3.84 2.63 6.60
C VAL A 48 -2.68 1.66 6.73
N ILE A 49 -2.94 0.37 6.97
CA ILE A 49 -1.88 -0.66 7.03
C ILE A 49 -1.10 -0.70 5.73
N SER A 50 -1.79 -0.67 4.59
CA SER A 50 -1.16 -0.68 3.27
C SER A 50 -0.20 0.48 3.06
N VAL A 51 -0.61 1.70 3.46
CA VAL A 51 0.23 2.90 3.38
C VAL A 51 1.44 2.79 4.32
N VAL A 52 1.24 2.31 5.55
CA VAL A 52 2.32 2.14 6.53
C VAL A 52 3.34 1.11 6.04
N THR A 53 2.90 -0.03 5.51
CA THR A 53 3.80 -1.04 4.94
C THR A 53 4.58 -0.49 3.75
N LEU A 54 3.92 0.29 2.88
CA LEU A 54 4.59 0.95 1.75
C LEU A 54 5.68 1.93 2.21
N ALA A 55 5.40 2.73 3.25
CA ALA A 55 6.37 3.68 3.81
C ALA A 55 7.60 2.97 4.41
N ILE A 56 7.39 1.85 5.12
CA ILE A 56 8.49 1.05 5.69
C ILE A 56 9.35 0.44 4.56
N LEU A 57 8.72 -0.08 3.52
CA LEU A 57 9.43 -0.63 2.36
C LEU A 57 10.26 0.45 1.64
N TRP A 58 9.69 1.65 1.45
CA TRP A 58 10.41 2.80 0.90
C TRP A 58 11.58 3.23 1.78
N PHE A 59 11.39 3.24 3.10
CA PHE A 59 12.45 3.55 4.04
C PHE A 59 13.59 2.53 3.96
N GLN A 60 13.27 1.23 3.89
CA GLN A 60 14.25 0.17 3.71
C GLN A 60 15.01 0.30 2.39
N ALA A 61 14.31 0.56 1.29
CA ALA A 61 14.92 0.77 -0.03
C ALA A 61 15.85 2.00 -0.04
N ALA A 62 15.42 3.11 0.56
CA ALA A 62 16.24 4.31 0.69
C ALA A 62 17.49 4.09 1.54
N PHE A 63 17.36 3.35 2.65
CA PHE A 63 18.48 3.01 3.52
C PHE A 63 19.50 2.13 2.80
N VAL A 64 19.04 1.13 2.04
CA VAL A 64 19.90 0.28 1.21
C VAL A 64 20.58 1.08 0.10
N TYR A 65 19.93 2.08 -0.48
CA TYR A 65 20.51 2.91 -1.54
C TYR A 65 21.53 3.94 -1.03
N LEU A 66 21.32 4.48 0.18
CA LEU A 66 22.17 5.54 0.75
C LEU A 66 23.37 5.01 1.54
N TYR A 67 23.26 3.84 2.17
CA TYR A 67 24.28 3.28 3.07
C TYR A 67 25.02 2.04 2.53
N ARG A 68 24.78 1.66 1.27
CA ARG A 68 25.50 0.58 0.57
C ARG A 68 26.13 1.10 -0.70
#